data_AF-A0A523V8X4-F1
#
_entry.id   AF-A0A523V8X4-F1
#
_cell.length_a   1.000
_cell.length_b   1.000
_cell.length_c   1.000
_cell.angle_alpha   90.00
_cell.angle_beta   90.00
_cell.angle_gamma   90.00
#
_symmetry.space_group_name_H-M   'P 1'
#
loop_
_entity.id
_entity.type
_entity.pdbx_description
1 polymer ?
#
loop_
_entity_poly.entity_id
_entity_poly.type
_entity_poly.pdbx_seq_one_letter_code
_entity_poly.pdbx_strand_id
1 'polypeptide(L)'
;MDTSGHRSLVVDQAASMLGVSTRTVKRWLDAGTLDGVKIGRRWAITEASVRATLHGSPKVEATPRDSWWALWSYERLVYTQIHVSFSGIYRRADEFLAICSAGPNGASIESGTLGGWLRQNKAIGSRISIVKSVPNGAERIDERTLDELWVLRGEPLTVRDFEIMVMVRAPADIDVRGVYDSPPSVLVARVGASTPDAQKNALKALMLEIFPWMSAKVEVVGDEAKAPPFRSTKSQGDLHLLPSRRASHAPAVLKRAWEADEDYWVGQRRLISLANDPTTVLPKSFTNTKSRCLVNSAVFTPPNLRTLLCIHRVV
;
A
#
# COMPACT_ATOMS: atom_id res chain seq x y z
N MET A 1 -19.17 -37.27 -27.11
CA MET A 1 -19.66 -36.91 -25.77
C MET A 1 -18.69 -37.53 -24.78
N ASP A 2 -17.69 -36.77 -24.36
CA ASP A 2 -16.61 -37.25 -23.51
C ASP A 2 -17.08 -37.17 -22.05
N THR A 3 -17.48 -38.30 -21.48
CA THR A 3 -17.81 -38.43 -20.06
C THR A 3 -16.52 -38.65 -19.27
N SER A 4 -15.64 -37.64 -19.24
CA SER A 4 -14.60 -37.57 -18.22
C SER A 4 -15.29 -37.36 -16.88
N GLY A 5 -15.46 -38.46 -16.13
CA GLY A 5 -16.15 -38.51 -14.85
C GLY A 5 -15.55 -37.51 -13.85
N HIS A 6 -16.19 -36.35 -13.72
CA HIS A 6 -15.88 -35.38 -12.68
C HIS A 6 -16.40 -35.92 -11.35
N ARG A 7 -15.60 -36.76 -10.71
CA ARG A 7 -15.86 -37.22 -9.35
C ARG A 7 -15.91 -36.00 -8.44
N SER A 8 -17.10 -35.74 -7.89
CA SER A 8 -17.32 -34.67 -6.93
C SER A 8 -17.00 -35.19 -5.53
N LEU A 9 -16.24 -34.40 -4.78
CA LEU A 9 -15.87 -34.64 -3.39
C LEU A 9 -16.70 -33.75 -2.47
N VAL A 10 -16.91 -34.20 -1.24
CA VAL A 10 -17.40 -33.35 -0.16
C VAL A 10 -16.23 -32.74 0.61
N VAL A 11 -16.50 -31.69 1.39
CA VAL A 11 -15.49 -30.94 2.15
C VAL A 11 -14.56 -31.85 2.96
N ASP A 12 -15.11 -32.85 3.64
CA ASP A 12 -14.32 -33.74 4.51
C ASP A 12 -13.35 -34.62 3.71
N GLN A 13 -13.77 -35.08 2.53
CA GLN A 13 -12.92 -35.85 1.62
C GLN A 13 -11.80 -34.98 1.05
N ALA A 14 -12.12 -33.74 0.63
CA ALA A 14 -11.10 -32.80 0.17
C ALA A 14 -10.11 -32.44 1.28
N ALA A 15 -10.58 -32.23 2.53
CA ALA A 15 -9.72 -31.94 3.67
C ALA A 15 -8.75 -33.09 3.96
N SER A 16 -9.25 -34.33 3.92
CA SER A 16 -8.43 -35.53 4.08
C SER A 16 -7.39 -35.67 2.97
N MET A 17 -7.76 -35.41 1.71
CA MET A 17 -6.83 -35.46 0.58
C MET A 17 -5.75 -34.38 0.64
N LEU A 18 -6.10 -33.19 1.12
CA LEU A 18 -5.19 -32.04 1.21
C LEU A 18 -4.36 -32.02 2.49
N GLY A 19 -4.63 -32.90 3.46
CA GLY A 19 -3.98 -32.91 4.76
C GLY A 19 -4.27 -31.66 5.61
N VAL A 20 -5.44 -31.03 5.44
CA VAL A 20 -5.82 -29.80 6.14
C VAL A 20 -7.17 -29.92 6.85
N SER A 21 -7.50 -28.96 7.72
CA SER A 21 -8.80 -28.91 8.39
C SER A 21 -9.95 -28.59 7.42
N THR A 22 -11.15 -29.09 7.73
CA THR A 22 -12.38 -28.80 6.96
C THR A 22 -12.72 -27.29 6.97
N ARG A 23 -12.33 -26.57 8.03
CA ARG A 23 -12.43 -25.11 8.11
C ARG A 23 -11.53 -24.42 7.08
N THR A 24 -10.31 -24.92 6.88
CA THR A 24 -9.37 -24.41 5.87
C THR A 24 -9.94 -24.60 4.46
N VAL A 25 -10.51 -25.78 4.17
CA VAL A 25 -11.15 -26.07 2.88
C VAL A 25 -12.34 -25.14 2.62
N LYS A 26 -13.21 -24.92 3.62
CA LYS A 26 -14.33 -23.97 3.48
C LYS A 26 -13.84 -22.55 3.21
N ARG A 27 -12.80 -22.10 3.92
CA ARG A 27 -12.18 -20.79 3.67
C ARG A 27 -11.62 -20.67 2.24
N TRP A 28 -11.01 -21.74 1.71
CA TRP A 28 -10.51 -21.76 0.33
C TRP A 28 -11.64 -21.74 -0.71
N LEU A 29 -12.76 -22.42 -0.45
CA LEU A 29 -13.96 -22.36 -1.28
C LEU A 29 -14.60 -20.97 -1.26
N ASP A 30 -14.73 -20.35 -0.08
CA ASP A 30 -15.27 -19.00 0.06
C ASP A 30 -14.36 -17.94 -0.60
N ALA A 31 -13.05 -18.20 -0.65
CA ALA A 31 -12.05 -17.35 -1.31
C ALA A 31 -11.84 -17.66 -2.80
N GLY A 32 -12.54 -18.64 -3.38
CA GLY A 32 -12.38 -19.06 -4.77
C GLY A 32 -11.03 -19.73 -5.09
N THR A 33 -10.26 -20.14 -4.07
CA THR A 33 -8.97 -20.82 -4.24
C THR A 33 -9.14 -22.29 -4.66
N LEU A 34 -10.32 -22.86 -4.40
CA LEU A 34 -10.66 -24.24 -4.69
C LEU A 34 -12.01 -24.26 -5.41
N ASP A 35 -12.11 -25.00 -6.52
CA ASP A 35 -13.34 -25.01 -7.33
C ASP A 35 -14.38 -25.91 -6.67
N GLY A 36 -15.48 -25.29 -6.26
CA GLY A 36 -16.65 -26.00 -5.79
C GLY A 36 -17.93 -25.22 -6.03
N VAL A 37 -19.04 -25.95 -6.06
CA VAL A 37 -20.39 -25.39 -6.16
C VAL A 37 -21.14 -25.72 -4.89
N LYS A 38 -21.86 -24.73 -4.35
CA LYS A 38 -22.70 -24.92 -3.18
C LYS A 38 -24.05 -25.50 -3.60
N ILE A 39 -24.31 -26.75 -3.23
CA ILE A 39 -25.57 -27.46 -3.50
C ILE A 39 -26.33 -27.57 -2.17
N GLY A 40 -27.31 -26.71 -1.97
CA GLY A 40 -28.03 -26.57 -0.71
C GLY A 40 -27.10 -26.16 0.44
N ARG A 41 -26.97 -27.01 1.46
CA ARG A 41 -26.10 -26.78 2.64
C ARG A 41 -24.70 -27.38 2.51
N ARG A 42 -24.38 -28.04 1.40
CA ARG A 42 -23.11 -28.76 1.21
C ARG A 42 -22.34 -28.18 0.02
N TRP A 43 -21.02 -28.27 0.10
CA TRP A 43 -20.14 -27.95 -1.01
C TRP A 43 -19.83 -29.23 -1.79
N ALA A 44 -19.99 -29.15 -3.10
CA ALA A 44 -19.55 -30.13 -4.07
C ALA A 44 -18.26 -29.63 -4.72
N ILE A 45 -17.15 -30.32 -4.49
CA ILE A 45 -15.80 -29.92 -4.86
C ILE A 45 -15.33 -30.81 -6.01
N THR A 46 -14.70 -30.24 -7.04
CA THR A 46 -14.16 -31.10 -8.11
C THR A 46 -12.85 -31.77 -7.66
N GLU A 47 -12.73 -33.09 -7.84
CA GLU A 47 -11.48 -33.82 -7.51
C GLU A 47 -10.28 -33.26 -8.30
N ALA A 48 -10.50 -32.75 -9.52
CA ALA A 48 -9.48 -32.11 -10.33
C ALA A 48 -8.87 -30.87 -9.65
N SER A 49 -9.69 -30.02 -9.02
CA SER A 49 -9.22 -28.83 -8.30
C SER A 49 -8.45 -29.19 -7.03
N VAL A 50 -8.86 -30.27 -6.34
CA VAL A 50 -8.14 -30.81 -5.17
C VAL A 50 -6.77 -31.37 -5.59
N ARG A 51 -6.70 -32.14 -6.68
CA ARG A 51 -5.44 -32.67 -7.21
C ARG A 51 -4.52 -31.58 -7.76
N ALA A 52 -5.08 -30.56 -8.42
CA ALA A 52 -4.31 -29.41 -8.88
C ALA A 52 -3.61 -28.73 -7.69
N THR A 53 -4.33 -28.54 -6.57
CA THR A 53 -3.80 -27.99 -5.32
C THR A 53 -2.69 -28.83 -4.68
N LEU A 54 -2.74 -30.17 -4.84
CA LEU A 54 -1.71 -31.10 -4.36
C LEU A 54 -0.43 -31.08 -5.22
N HIS A 55 -0.57 -30.90 -6.52
CA HIS A 55 0.54 -30.99 -7.48
C HIS A 55 1.15 -29.63 -7.87
N GLY A 56 0.49 -28.54 -7.55
CA GLY A 56 1.02 -27.19 -7.64
C GLY A 56 0.25 -26.31 -6.68
N SER A 57 0.96 -25.48 -5.92
CA SER A 57 0.32 -24.43 -5.13
C SER A 57 -0.77 -23.77 -5.98
N PRO A 58 -2.00 -23.58 -5.44
CA PRO A 58 -3.09 -23.04 -6.23
C PRO A 58 -2.59 -21.81 -6.95
N LYS A 59 -2.77 -21.76 -8.28
CA LYS A 59 -2.51 -20.58 -9.11
C LYS A 59 -3.48 -19.50 -8.67
N VAL A 60 -3.21 -18.91 -7.51
CA VAL A 60 -3.89 -17.71 -7.06
C VAL A 60 -3.33 -16.64 -7.97
N GLU A 61 -4.13 -16.32 -8.99
CA GLU A 61 -3.88 -15.21 -9.88
C GLU A 61 -3.47 -13.99 -9.06
N ALA A 62 -2.36 -13.36 -9.44
CA ALA A 62 -1.89 -12.17 -8.76
C ALA A 62 -2.99 -11.12 -8.74
N THR A 63 -3.41 -10.71 -7.54
CA THR A 63 -4.43 -9.68 -7.38
C THR A 63 -3.85 -8.30 -7.72
N PRO A 64 -4.70 -7.29 -7.99
CA PRO A 64 -4.21 -5.91 -8.14
C PRO A 64 -3.34 -5.46 -6.96
N ARG A 65 -3.70 -5.86 -5.73
CA ARG A 65 -2.91 -5.61 -4.52
C ARG A 65 -1.49 -6.18 -4.61
N ASP A 66 -1.35 -7.41 -5.09
CA ASP A 66 -0.05 -8.09 -5.17
C ASP A 66 0.90 -7.34 -6.13
N SER A 67 0.34 -6.78 -7.21
CA SER A 67 1.09 -5.94 -8.15
C SER A 67 1.60 -4.66 -7.51
N TRP A 68 0.77 -3.97 -6.74
CA TRP A 68 1.16 -2.75 -6.03
C TRP A 68 2.22 -3.00 -4.96
N TRP A 69 2.08 -4.07 -4.19
CA TRP A 69 3.04 -4.42 -3.15
C TRP A 69 4.37 -4.93 -3.71
N ALA A 70 4.35 -5.57 -4.88
CA ALA A 70 5.56 -5.90 -5.63
C ALA A 70 6.26 -4.62 -6.13
N LEU A 71 5.51 -3.68 -6.73
CA LEU A 71 6.05 -2.38 -7.17
C LEU A 71 6.67 -1.60 -6.01
N TRP A 72 5.97 -1.45 -4.88
CA TRP A 72 6.52 -0.79 -3.70
C TRP A 72 7.80 -1.46 -3.20
N SER A 73 7.82 -2.80 -3.16
CA SER A 73 9.00 -3.55 -2.70
C SER A 73 10.19 -3.38 -3.66
N TYR A 74 9.91 -3.35 -4.97
CA TYR A 74 10.91 -3.07 -6.00
C TYR A 74 11.48 -1.67 -5.88
N GLU A 75 10.63 -0.65 -5.74
CA GLU A 75 11.08 0.73 -5.61
C GLU A 75 11.89 0.94 -4.34
N ARG A 76 11.49 0.33 -3.22
CA ARG A 76 12.27 0.35 -1.98
C ARG A 76 13.62 -0.35 -2.16
N LEU A 77 13.67 -1.48 -2.88
CA LEU A 77 14.93 -2.15 -3.22
C LEU A 77 15.84 -1.24 -4.05
N VAL A 78 15.32 -0.61 -5.10
CA VAL A 78 16.07 0.31 -5.96
C VAL A 78 16.55 1.52 -5.17
N TYR A 79 15.70 2.05 -4.29
CA TYR A 79 16.00 3.22 -3.47
C TYR A 79 17.09 2.95 -2.43
N THR A 80 17.08 1.79 -1.78
CA THR A 80 18.08 1.47 -0.75
C THR A 80 19.37 0.90 -1.32
N GLN A 81 19.33 0.23 -2.48
CA GLN A 81 20.50 -0.38 -3.11
C GLN A 81 21.01 0.50 -4.26
N ILE A 82 21.32 1.76 -3.95
CA ILE A 82 21.70 2.78 -4.96
C ILE A 82 22.92 2.40 -5.80
N HIS A 83 23.79 1.51 -5.32
CA HIS A 83 24.97 1.02 -6.03
C HIS A 83 24.65 -0.04 -7.08
N VAL A 84 23.41 -0.54 -7.11
CA VAL A 84 22.97 -1.61 -8.01
C VAL A 84 22.09 -1.05 -9.12
N SER A 85 22.41 -1.43 -10.36
CA SER A 85 21.59 -1.10 -11.52
C SER A 85 20.49 -2.13 -11.73
N PHE A 86 19.24 -1.67 -11.74
CA PHE A 86 18.06 -2.47 -12.04
C PHE A 86 17.49 -2.08 -13.40
N SER A 87 17.03 -3.07 -14.18
CA SER A 87 16.47 -2.85 -15.53
C SER A 87 14.94 -2.81 -15.56
N GLY A 88 14.27 -2.88 -14.40
CA GLY A 88 12.82 -2.85 -14.28
C GLY A 88 12.24 -4.02 -13.49
N ILE A 89 10.92 -3.96 -13.33
CA ILE A 89 10.09 -5.03 -12.76
C ILE A 89 9.22 -5.65 -13.85
N TYR A 90 9.06 -6.97 -13.79
CA TYR A 90 8.30 -7.76 -14.76
C TYR A 90 7.36 -8.71 -14.03
N ARG A 91 6.26 -9.07 -14.69
CA ARG A 91 5.30 -10.09 -14.24
C ARG A 91 5.41 -11.32 -15.12
N ARG A 92 5.40 -12.50 -14.52
CA ARG A 92 5.24 -13.77 -15.24
C ARG A 92 4.32 -14.68 -14.43
N ALA A 93 3.12 -14.95 -14.98
CA ALA A 93 2.04 -15.60 -14.24
C ALA A 93 1.82 -14.88 -12.88
N ASP A 94 2.03 -15.57 -11.76
CA ASP A 94 1.78 -15.06 -10.41
C ASP A 94 3.04 -14.53 -9.70
N GLU A 95 4.15 -14.39 -10.42
CA GLU A 95 5.44 -13.96 -9.89
C GLU A 95 5.83 -12.57 -10.41
N PHE A 96 6.49 -11.81 -9.53
CA PHE A 96 7.08 -10.52 -9.85
C PHE A 96 8.61 -10.63 -9.84
N LEU A 97 9.26 -10.05 -10.83
CA LEU A 97 10.67 -10.25 -11.12
C LEU A 97 11.37 -8.90 -11.25
N ALA A 98 12.27 -8.59 -10.32
CA ALA A 98 13.18 -7.45 -10.41
C ALA A 98 14.43 -7.87 -11.20
N ILE A 99 14.71 -7.19 -12.31
CA ILE A 99 15.83 -7.52 -13.19
C ILE A 99 17.09 -6.78 -12.73
N CYS A 100 18.14 -7.52 -12.42
CA CYS A 100 19.42 -6.99 -11.98
C CYS A 100 20.55 -7.88 -12.48
N SER A 101 21.54 -7.31 -13.17
CA SER A 101 22.67 -8.06 -13.74
C SER A 101 23.50 -8.82 -12.68
N ALA A 102 23.62 -8.27 -11.46
CA ALA A 102 24.26 -8.94 -10.34
C ALA A 102 23.46 -10.16 -9.84
N GLY A 103 22.15 -10.18 -10.10
CA GLY A 103 21.23 -11.24 -9.68
C GLY A 103 20.99 -11.26 -8.17
N PRO A 104 20.34 -12.32 -7.65
CA PRO A 104 20.00 -12.41 -6.23
C PRO A 104 21.21 -12.52 -5.30
N ASN A 105 22.37 -12.93 -5.83
CA ASN A 105 23.61 -13.07 -5.06
C ASN A 105 24.51 -11.82 -5.11
N GLY A 106 24.06 -10.74 -5.76
CA GLY A 106 24.76 -9.46 -5.73
C GLY A 106 24.88 -8.92 -4.30
N ALA A 107 25.90 -8.11 -4.04
CA ALA A 107 26.14 -7.54 -2.71
C ALA A 107 25.10 -6.45 -2.36
N SER A 108 24.58 -6.48 -1.13
CA SER A 108 23.73 -5.42 -0.57
C SER A 108 24.53 -4.44 0.30
N ILE A 109 24.01 -3.21 0.49
CA ILE A 109 24.66 -2.18 1.33
C ILE A 109 24.80 -2.63 2.80
N GLU A 110 23.77 -3.25 3.36
CA GLU A 110 23.70 -3.61 4.79
C GLU A 110 24.43 -4.92 5.13
N SER A 111 25.36 -5.36 4.27
CA SER A 111 26.04 -6.66 4.25
C SER A 111 25.13 -7.85 3.93
N GLY A 112 25.62 -8.77 3.10
CA GLY A 112 24.85 -9.93 2.60
C GLY A 112 24.53 -9.86 1.11
N THR A 113 23.45 -10.54 0.71
CA THR A 113 23.02 -10.63 -0.70
C THR A 113 21.74 -9.83 -0.94
N LEU A 114 21.56 -9.33 -2.16
CA LEU A 114 20.34 -8.62 -2.57
C LEU A 114 19.09 -9.47 -2.36
N GLY A 115 19.16 -10.77 -2.63
CA GLY A 115 18.05 -11.70 -2.38
C GLY A 115 17.76 -11.87 -0.88
N GLY A 116 18.78 -11.86 -0.03
CA GLY A 116 18.63 -11.84 1.42
C GLY A 116 17.95 -10.56 1.91
N TRP A 117 18.44 -9.41 1.44
CA TRP A 117 17.89 -8.10 1.76
C TRP A 117 16.41 -8.01 1.35
N LEU A 118 16.07 -8.40 0.12
CA LEU A 118 14.69 -8.33 -0.38
C LEU A 118 13.73 -9.20 0.42
N ARG A 119 14.15 -10.39 0.86
CA ARG A 119 13.31 -11.27 1.71
C ARG A 119 12.94 -10.63 3.05
N GLN A 120 13.83 -9.83 3.63
CA GLN A 120 13.63 -9.19 4.92
C GLN A 120 12.87 -7.85 4.82
N ASN A 121 12.94 -7.17 3.67
CA ASN A 121 12.47 -5.80 3.53
C ASN A 121 11.27 -5.61 2.58
N LYS A 122 10.87 -6.64 1.82
CA LYS A 122 9.67 -6.57 0.97
C LYS A 122 8.39 -6.52 1.79
N ALA A 123 7.32 -6.05 1.17
CA ALA A 123 5.98 -6.13 1.75
C ALA A 123 5.62 -7.60 1.99
N ILE A 124 5.07 -7.90 3.17
CA ILE A 124 4.58 -9.25 3.51
C ILE A 124 3.54 -9.66 2.46
N GLY A 125 3.64 -10.89 1.94
CA GLY A 125 2.75 -11.38 0.88
C GLY A 125 3.16 -11.02 -0.54
N SER A 126 4.10 -10.08 -0.74
CA SER A 126 4.61 -9.75 -2.07
C SER A 126 5.42 -10.91 -2.67
N ARG A 127 5.02 -11.36 -3.87
CA ARG A 127 5.67 -12.46 -4.63
C ARG A 127 6.80 -11.97 -5.55
N ILE A 128 7.60 -11.02 -5.06
CA ILE A 128 8.76 -10.50 -5.79
C ILE A 128 10.05 -11.28 -5.52
N SER A 129 10.86 -11.47 -6.57
CA SER A 129 12.20 -12.04 -6.54
C SER A 129 13.17 -11.29 -7.46
N ILE A 130 14.48 -11.51 -7.32
CA ILE A 130 15.52 -10.88 -8.16
C ILE A 130 16.06 -11.92 -9.14
N VAL A 131 16.15 -11.56 -10.41
CA VAL A 131 16.68 -12.41 -11.48
C VAL A 131 17.70 -11.67 -12.35
N LYS A 132 18.60 -12.42 -12.99
CA LYS A 132 19.68 -11.85 -13.81
C LYS A 132 19.23 -11.29 -15.16
N SER A 133 18.22 -11.92 -15.74
CA SER A 133 17.71 -11.60 -17.08
C SER A 133 16.20 -11.78 -17.11
N VAL A 134 15.54 -11.08 -18.06
CA VAL A 134 14.10 -11.19 -18.29
C VAL A 134 13.78 -12.59 -18.81
N PRO A 135 12.95 -13.38 -18.11
CA PRO A 135 12.54 -14.69 -18.62
C PRO A 135 11.59 -14.58 -19.81
N ASN A 136 11.56 -15.60 -20.67
CA ASN A 136 10.60 -15.68 -21.77
C ASN A 136 9.16 -15.61 -21.27
N GLY A 137 8.33 -14.81 -21.94
CA GLY A 137 6.92 -14.62 -21.59
C GLY A 137 6.67 -13.73 -20.36
N ALA A 138 7.70 -13.02 -19.86
CA ALA A 138 7.50 -12.01 -18.82
C ALA A 138 7.08 -10.66 -19.44
N GLU A 139 6.07 -10.04 -18.85
CA GLU A 139 5.57 -8.72 -19.24
C GLU A 139 6.20 -7.65 -18.35
N ARG A 140 6.64 -6.53 -18.92
CA ARG A 140 7.13 -5.41 -18.12
C ARG A 140 5.96 -4.76 -17.39
N ILE A 141 6.17 -4.41 -16.12
CA ILE A 141 5.22 -3.62 -15.35
C ILE A 141 5.69 -2.17 -15.40
N ASP A 142 4.77 -1.27 -15.70
CA ASP A 142 5.05 0.16 -15.67
C ASP A 142 5.37 0.62 -14.25
N GLU A 143 6.32 1.55 -14.15
CA GLU A 143 6.61 2.20 -12.88
C GLU A 143 5.42 3.07 -12.45
N ARG A 144 5.26 3.28 -11.14
CA ARG A 144 4.25 4.20 -10.64
C ARG A 144 4.47 5.58 -11.25
N THR A 145 3.39 6.17 -11.75
CA THR A 145 3.45 7.57 -12.17
C THR A 145 3.77 8.45 -10.98
N LEU A 146 4.22 9.68 -11.25
CA LEU A 146 4.40 10.67 -10.20
C LEU A 146 3.09 10.83 -9.42
N ASP A 147 1.96 11.13 -10.05
CA ASP A 147 0.69 11.32 -9.34
C ASP A 147 0.30 10.10 -8.44
N GLU A 148 0.68 8.87 -8.79
CA GLU A 148 0.46 7.69 -7.95
C GLU A 148 1.41 7.60 -6.75
N LEU A 149 2.70 7.86 -6.96
CA LEU A 149 3.69 7.96 -5.86
C LEU A 149 3.26 9.01 -4.83
N TRP A 150 2.63 10.07 -5.31
CA TRP A 150 2.30 11.25 -4.53
C TRP A 150 1.18 11.02 -3.54
N VAL A 151 0.15 10.29 -3.97
CA VAL A 151 -0.97 9.91 -3.12
C VAL A 151 -0.68 8.63 -2.33
N LEU A 152 0.58 8.15 -2.36
CA LEU A 152 1.03 6.88 -1.79
C LEU A 152 0.19 5.70 -2.29
N ARG A 153 -0.26 5.76 -3.55
CA ARG A 153 -1.07 4.71 -4.17
C ARG A 153 -0.26 3.43 -4.19
N GLY A 154 -0.83 2.35 -3.69
CA GLY A 154 -0.15 1.05 -3.70
C GLY A 154 0.66 0.74 -2.45
N GLU A 155 0.86 1.71 -1.54
CA GLU A 155 1.76 1.50 -0.40
C GLU A 155 1.15 0.59 0.67
N PRO A 156 1.95 -0.29 1.29
CA PRO A 156 1.53 -1.05 2.46
C PRO A 156 1.45 -0.10 3.67
N LEU A 157 0.26 0.43 3.92
CA LEU A 157 -0.01 1.33 5.04
C LEU A 157 -0.56 0.57 6.25
N THR A 158 -0.24 1.05 7.45
CA THR A 158 -1.00 0.65 8.64
C THR A 158 -2.35 1.36 8.67
N VAL A 159 -3.30 0.86 9.47
CA VAL A 159 -4.59 1.55 9.69
C VAL A 159 -4.38 2.99 10.17
N ARG A 160 -3.35 3.22 10.99
CA ARG A 160 -3.02 4.56 11.48
C ARG A 160 -2.50 5.47 10.37
N ASP A 161 -1.59 4.98 9.52
CA ASP A 161 -1.09 5.78 8.39
C ASP A 161 -2.24 6.16 7.46
N PHE A 162 -3.13 5.21 7.18
CA PHE A 162 -4.32 5.45 6.38
C PHE A 162 -5.27 6.46 7.04
N GLU A 163 -5.50 6.34 8.34
CA GLU A 163 -6.33 7.29 9.10
C GLU A 163 -5.76 8.71 9.05
N ILE A 164 -4.44 8.89 9.23
CA ILE A 164 -3.77 10.19 9.09
C ILE A 164 -4.04 10.77 7.71
N MET A 165 -3.82 9.98 6.66
CA MET A 165 -4.01 10.42 5.28
C MET A 165 -5.44 10.87 5.01
N VAL A 166 -6.43 10.11 5.51
CA VAL A 166 -7.84 10.49 5.37
C VAL A 166 -8.14 11.78 6.14
N MET A 167 -7.63 11.94 7.37
CA MET A 167 -7.91 13.13 8.18
C MET A 167 -7.31 14.40 7.61
N VAL A 168 -6.11 14.32 7.06
CA VAL A 168 -5.37 15.46 6.49
C VAL A 168 -5.91 15.83 5.10
N ARG A 169 -6.53 14.90 4.37
CA ARG A 169 -7.00 15.14 2.99
C ARG A 169 -8.51 15.29 2.85
N ALA A 170 -9.28 14.87 3.85
CA ALA A 170 -10.73 15.04 3.80
C ALA A 170 -11.09 16.53 3.91
N PRO A 171 -12.13 17.01 3.22
CA PRO A 171 -12.61 18.38 3.37
C PRO A 171 -12.87 18.77 4.83
N ALA A 172 -12.57 20.03 5.18
CA ALA A 172 -12.67 20.58 6.55
C ALA A 172 -14.09 20.55 7.13
N ASP A 173 -15.11 20.51 6.28
CA ASP A 173 -16.51 20.43 6.65
C ASP A 173 -16.98 18.99 6.97
N ILE A 174 -16.10 17.99 6.85
CA ILE A 174 -16.38 16.60 7.20
C ILE A 174 -15.80 16.26 8.59
N ASP A 175 -16.70 15.99 9.53
CA ASP A 175 -16.36 15.49 10.87
C ASP A 175 -15.94 14.01 10.82
N VAL A 176 -14.70 13.74 10.43
CA VAL A 176 -14.10 12.40 10.41
C VAL A 176 -13.67 12.00 11.82
N ARG A 177 -14.36 11.01 12.40
CA ARG A 177 -14.13 10.54 13.79
C ARG A 177 -13.21 9.34 13.91
N GLY A 178 -12.98 8.65 12.80
CA GLY A 178 -11.97 7.60 12.72
C GLY A 178 -12.08 6.74 11.49
N VAL A 179 -11.05 5.93 11.25
CA VAL A 179 -10.96 5.04 10.10
C VAL A 179 -10.40 3.69 10.53
N TYR A 180 -10.92 2.60 9.97
CA TYR A 180 -10.46 1.23 10.23
C TYR A 180 -10.82 0.31 9.05
N ASP A 181 -10.32 -0.92 9.08
CA ASP A 181 -10.71 -1.99 8.17
C ASP A 181 -11.66 -2.99 8.85
N SER A 182 -12.80 -3.30 8.23
CA SER A 182 -13.72 -4.33 8.71
C SER A 182 -14.75 -4.76 7.65
N PRO A 183 -14.73 -6.02 7.17
CA PRO A 183 -13.64 -7.00 7.27
C PRO A 183 -12.35 -6.49 6.58
N PRO A 184 -11.20 -7.22 6.61
CA PRO A 184 -9.89 -6.74 6.12
C PRO A 184 -9.79 -6.28 4.65
N SER A 185 -10.88 -6.36 3.88
CA SER A 185 -11.01 -5.88 2.50
C SER A 185 -11.94 -4.65 2.35
N VAL A 186 -12.49 -4.15 3.45
CA VAL A 186 -13.45 -3.05 3.49
C VAL A 186 -12.93 -1.95 4.41
N LEU A 187 -12.65 -0.80 3.83
CA LEU A 187 -12.30 0.44 4.53
C LEU A 187 -13.58 1.08 5.08
N VAL A 188 -13.55 1.48 6.33
CA VAL A 188 -14.69 2.09 7.02
C VAL A 188 -14.26 3.41 7.64
N ALA A 189 -14.91 4.50 7.22
CA ALA A 189 -14.78 5.80 7.89
C ALA A 189 -16.00 6.09 8.75
N ARG A 190 -15.79 6.59 9.97
CA ARG A 190 -16.85 7.05 10.87
C ARG A 190 -17.00 8.57 10.79
N VAL A 191 -18.23 9.03 10.62
CA VAL A 191 -18.56 10.46 10.52
C VAL A 191 -19.70 10.85 11.46
N GLY A 192 -19.84 12.14 11.74
CA GLY A 192 -20.93 12.67 12.57
C GLY A 192 -22.32 12.50 11.96
N ALA A 193 -23.34 12.51 12.81
CA ALA A 193 -24.76 12.30 12.45
C ALA A 193 -25.28 13.22 11.34
N SER A 194 -24.81 14.47 11.34
CA SER A 194 -25.23 15.53 10.41
C SER A 194 -24.51 15.53 9.06
N THR A 195 -23.61 14.57 8.80
CA THR A 195 -22.82 14.53 7.55
C THR A 195 -23.74 14.26 6.34
N PRO A 196 -23.81 15.16 5.33
CA PRO A 196 -24.59 14.95 4.12
C PRO A 196 -24.04 13.83 3.23
N ASP A 197 -24.90 13.23 2.41
CA ASP A 197 -24.50 12.10 1.55
C ASP A 197 -23.45 12.48 0.49
N ALA A 198 -23.46 13.73 0.01
CA ALA A 198 -22.42 14.23 -0.88
C ALA A 198 -21.03 14.18 -0.24
N GLN A 199 -20.90 14.59 1.03
CA GLN A 199 -19.66 14.51 1.79
C GLN A 199 -19.25 13.05 2.05
N LYS A 200 -20.21 12.17 2.39
CA LYS A 200 -19.92 10.72 2.54
C LYS A 200 -19.37 10.12 1.25
N ASN A 201 -19.91 10.51 0.09
CA ASN A 201 -19.46 10.03 -1.21
C ASN A 201 -18.06 10.58 -1.56
N ALA A 202 -17.79 11.85 -1.26
CA ALA A 202 -16.46 12.43 -1.40
C ALA A 202 -15.42 11.68 -0.53
N LEU A 203 -15.78 11.35 0.71
CA LEU A 203 -14.92 10.58 1.61
C LEU A 203 -14.66 9.15 1.10
N LYS A 204 -15.67 8.49 0.53
CA LYS A 204 -15.51 7.19 -0.13
C LYS A 204 -14.56 7.28 -1.32
N ALA A 205 -14.72 8.30 -2.17
CA ALA A 205 -13.84 8.51 -3.32
C ALA A 205 -12.39 8.70 -2.87
N LEU A 206 -12.15 9.54 -1.85
CA LEU A 206 -10.82 9.73 -1.26
C LEU A 206 -10.20 8.42 -0.75
N MET A 207 -10.97 7.60 -0.03
CA MET A 207 -10.47 6.31 0.47
C MET A 207 -10.09 5.36 -0.66
N LEU A 208 -10.89 5.30 -1.74
CA LEU A 208 -10.63 4.45 -2.90
C LEU A 208 -9.52 4.99 -3.81
N GLU A 209 -9.26 6.29 -3.79
CA GLU A 209 -8.12 6.87 -4.47
C GLU A 209 -6.79 6.35 -3.88
N ILE A 210 -6.73 6.28 -2.53
CA ILE A 210 -5.58 5.74 -1.79
C ILE A 210 -5.49 4.21 -1.97
N PHE A 211 -6.62 3.51 -1.86
CA PHE A 211 -6.71 2.04 -1.94
C PHE A 211 -7.77 1.55 -2.94
N PRO A 212 -7.45 1.56 -4.25
CA PRO A 212 -8.44 1.29 -5.30
C PRO A 212 -8.89 -0.17 -5.40
N TRP A 213 -8.17 -1.10 -4.77
CA TRP A 213 -8.51 -2.54 -4.77
C TRP A 213 -9.33 -2.97 -3.54
N MET A 214 -9.66 -2.05 -2.64
CA MET A 214 -10.52 -2.30 -1.48
C MET A 214 -11.94 -1.78 -1.74
N SER A 215 -12.89 -2.24 -0.93
CA SER A 215 -14.21 -1.60 -0.85
C SER A 215 -14.20 -0.50 0.21
N ALA A 216 -15.07 0.51 0.08
CA ALA A 216 -15.15 1.60 1.04
C ALA A 216 -16.59 1.82 1.55
N LYS A 217 -16.73 2.05 2.86
CA LYS A 217 -17.98 2.33 3.56
C LYS A 217 -17.83 3.54 4.47
N VAL A 218 -18.95 4.22 4.70
CA VAL A 218 -19.03 5.32 5.67
C VAL A 218 -20.13 4.99 6.66
N GLU A 219 -19.77 4.97 7.94
CA GLU A 219 -20.66 4.74 9.06
C GLU A 219 -20.93 6.06 9.77
N VAL A 220 -22.18 6.25 10.18
CA VAL A 220 -22.59 7.42 10.95
C VAL A 220 -22.57 7.05 12.43
N VAL A 221 -21.93 7.88 13.25
CA VAL A 221 -21.87 7.70 14.70
C VAL A 221 -22.45 8.92 15.43
N GLY A 222 -23.13 8.66 16.55
CA GLY A 222 -23.67 9.71 17.42
C GLY A 222 -22.58 10.54 18.09
N ASP A 223 -22.92 11.77 18.49
CA ASP A 223 -22.00 12.79 19.05
C ASP A 223 -21.30 12.38 20.34
N GLU A 224 -21.84 11.39 21.05
CA GLU A 224 -21.26 10.87 22.29
C GLU A 224 -20.09 9.88 22.06
N ALA A 225 -19.87 9.42 20.82
CA ALA A 225 -18.79 8.50 20.52
C ALA A 225 -17.43 9.20 20.63
N LYS A 226 -16.77 9.08 21.79
CA LYS A 226 -15.38 9.52 21.96
C LYS A 226 -14.49 8.73 21.03
N ALA A 227 -13.80 9.44 20.14
CA ALA A 227 -12.80 8.84 19.30
C ALA A 227 -11.67 8.26 20.17
N PRO A 228 -11.12 7.08 19.83
CA PRO A 228 -10.01 6.50 20.57
C PRO A 228 -8.82 7.45 20.60
N PRO A 229 -7.98 7.40 21.65
CA PRO A 229 -6.79 8.24 21.73
C PRO A 229 -5.87 7.93 20.55
N PHE A 230 -5.45 8.98 19.85
CA PHE A 230 -4.61 8.86 18.65
C PHE A 230 -3.19 8.39 19.00
N ARG A 231 -2.63 8.91 20.10
CA ARG A 231 -1.32 8.52 20.64
C ARG A 231 -1.48 7.62 21.87
N SER A 232 -0.59 6.65 22.01
CA SER A 232 -0.41 5.94 23.28
C SER A 232 0.21 6.89 24.30
N THR A 233 -0.42 7.04 25.46
CA THR A 233 0.08 7.89 26.56
C THR A 233 1.25 7.28 27.32
N LYS A 234 1.63 6.02 27.02
CA LYS A 234 2.56 5.23 27.84
C LYS A 234 3.95 5.02 27.23
N SER A 235 4.22 5.48 26.01
CA SER A 235 5.52 5.29 25.35
C SER A 235 6.05 6.60 24.79
N GLN A 236 7.29 6.93 25.15
CA GLN A 236 8.02 8.09 24.67
C GLN A 236 8.28 7.96 23.15
N GLY A 237 8.00 9.04 22.40
CA GLY A 237 8.42 9.17 20.99
C GLY A 237 7.45 8.63 19.95
N ASP A 238 6.22 9.14 19.89
CA ASP A 238 5.40 9.00 18.68
C ASP A 238 5.87 10.01 17.63
N LEU A 239 6.54 9.52 16.58
CA LEU A 239 7.05 10.33 15.45
C LEU A 239 5.96 10.65 14.43
N HIS A 240 4.75 10.09 14.55
CA HIS A 240 3.66 10.46 13.65
C HIS A 240 3.22 11.91 13.92
N LEU A 241 3.10 12.66 12.84
CA LEU A 241 2.43 13.96 12.88
C LEU A 241 1.01 13.74 13.39
N LEU A 242 0.63 14.50 14.43
CA LEU A 242 -0.72 14.49 14.97
C LEU A 242 -1.59 15.32 14.02
N PRO A 243 -2.67 14.80 13.39
CA PRO A 243 -3.53 15.64 12.57
C PRO A 243 -4.25 16.69 13.42
N SER A 244 -4.54 17.87 12.86
CA SER A 244 -5.31 18.94 13.53
C SER A 244 -6.63 18.42 14.15
N ARG A 245 -7.32 17.53 13.42
CA ARG A 245 -8.57 16.84 13.86
C ARG A 245 -8.41 15.94 15.08
N ARG A 246 -7.19 15.52 15.39
CA ARG A 246 -6.84 14.69 16.55
C ARG A 246 -6.26 15.50 17.71
N ALA A 247 -6.02 16.79 17.53
CA ALA A 247 -5.47 17.67 18.54
C ALA A 247 -6.51 18.14 19.56
N SER A 248 -7.16 17.22 20.28
CA SER A 248 -8.29 17.50 21.19
C SER A 248 -8.04 18.70 22.14
N HIS A 249 -6.83 18.84 22.67
CA HIS A 249 -6.43 19.88 23.63
C HIS A 249 -6.06 21.24 23.00
N ALA A 250 -5.95 21.35 21.67
CA ALA A 250 -5.61 22.60 21.02
C ALA A 250 -6.82 23.57 21.02
N PRO A 251 -6.61 24.87 21.28
CA PRO A 251 -7.65 25.90 21.13
C PRO A 251 -8.21 25.92 19.71
N ALA A 252 -9.48 26.27 19.54
CA ALA A 252 -10.16 26.28 18.24
C ALA A 252 -9.44 27.17 17.20
N VAL A 253 -8.90 28.32 17.62
CA VAL A 253 -8.14 29.21 16.74
C VAL A 253 -6.88 28.53 16.21
N LEU A 254 -6.14 27.81 17.07
CA LEU A 254 -4.96 27.06 16.68
C LEU A 254 -5.31 25.90 15.76
N LYS A 255 -6.41 25.17 16.04
CA LYS A 255 -6.89 24.08 15.17
C LYS A 255 -7.20 24.55 13.77
N ARG A 256 -7.89 25.68 13.62
CA ARG A 256 -8.20 26.25 12.30
C ARG A 256 -6.94 26.69 11.54
N ALA A 257 -6.00 27.33 12.23
CA ALA A 257 -4.73 27.73 11.61
C ALA A 257 -3.92 26.50 11.19
N TRP A 258 -3.94 25.43 12.00
CA TRP A 258 -3.29 24.17 11.69
C TRP A 258 -3.96 23.46 10.50
N GLU A 259 -5.27 23.31 10.50
CA GLU A 259 -5.98 22.68 9.37
C GLU A 259 -5.76 23.46 8.06
N ALA A 260 -5.74 24.79 8.11
CA ALA A 260 -5.40 25.61 6.95
C ALA A 260 -3.95 25.39 6.45
N ASP A 261 -3.00 25.16 7.36
CA ASP A 261 -1.61 24.80 7.01
C ASP A 261 -1.54 23.39 6.41
N GLU A 262 -2.26 22.41 6.99
CA GLU A 262 -2.40 21.05 6.44
C GLU A 262 -2.97 21.09 5.02
N ASP A 263 -4.09 21.79 4.80
CA ASP A 263 -4.73 21.96 3.49
C ASP A 263 -3.79 22.62 2.48
N TYR A 264 -3.06 23.67 2.90
CA TYR A 264 -2.07 24.32 2.07
C TYR A 264 -0.99 23.35 1.62
N TRP A 265 -0.34 22.64 2.55
CA TRP A 265 0.76 21.73 2.21
C TRP A 265 0.29 20.52 1.40
N VAL A 266 -0.92 20.00 1.65
CA VAL A 266 -1.53 18.95 0.81
C VAL A 266 -1.76 19.46 -0.60
N GLY A 267 -2.32 20.66 -0.77
CA GLY A 267 -2.59 21.27 -2.07
C GLY A 267 -1.32 21.65 -2.84
N GLN A 268 -0.29 22.11 -2.13
CA GLN A 268 1.00 22.51 -2.71
C GLN A 268 1.96 21.34 -2.91
N ARG A 269 1.66 20.15 -2.38
CA ARG A 269 2.54 18.97 -2.48
C ARG A 269 3.01 18.84 -3.93
N ARG A 270 2.06 18.83 -4.91
CA ARG A 270 2.33 18.69 -6.36
C ARG A 270 3.43 19.60 -6.87
N LEU A 271 3.38 20.85 -6.45
CA LEU A 271 4.34 21.85 -6.87
C LEU A 271 5.67 21.65 -6.15
N ILE A 272 5.69 21.29 -4.86
CA ILE A 272 6.95 21.12 -4.10
C ILE A 272 7.85 20.04 -4.71
N SER A 273 7.29 18.91 -5.15
CA SER A 273 8.11 17.80 -5.67
C SER A 273 8.24 17.75 -7.20
N LEU A 274 7.48 18.55 -7.98
CA LEU A 274 7.66 18.67 -9.45
C LEU A 274 8.20 20.01 -9.92
N ALA A 275 8.11 21.07 -9.10
CA ALA A 275 8.58 22.37 -9.54
C ALA A 275 10.10 22.36 -9.68
N ASN A 276 10.58 22.89 -10.81
CA ASN A 276 11.99 23.20 -11.00
C ASN A 276 12.51 24.21 -9.96
N ASP A 277 11.61 24.99 -9.36
CA ASP A 277 11.93 25.93 -8.28
C ASP A 277 10.93 25.79 -7.11
N PRO A 278 11.26 25.01 -6.07
CA PRO A 278 10.43 24.86 -4.88
C PRO A 278 10.34 26.17 -4.07
N THR A 279 11.15 27.19 -4.36
CA THR A 279 11.07 28.47 -3.64
C THR A 279 9.82 29.28 -3.99
N THR A 280 9.13 28.93 -5.08
CA THR A 280 7.86 29.55 -5.50
C THR A 280 6.70 29.31 -4.52
N VAL A 281 6.75 28.21 -3.77
CA VAL A 281 5.72 27.80 -2.79
C VAL A 281 6.16 27.99 -1.33
N LEU A 282 7.45 28.29 -1.12
CA LEU A 282 7.99 28.55 0.21
C LEU A 282 7.74 30.01 0.63
N PRO A 283 7.49 30.28 1.91
CA PRO A 283 7.43 31.65 2.40
C PRO A 283 8.73 32.42 2.11
N LYS A 284 8.64 33.71 1.79
CA LYS A 284 9.81 34.57 1.48
C LYS A 284 10.90 34.59 2.57
N SER A 285 10.57 34.22 3.80
CA SER A 285 11.55 34.06 4.88
C SER A 285 12.51 32.89 4.66
N PHE A 286 12.09 31.84 3.95
CA PHE A 286 12.90 30.67 3.59
C PHE A 286 13.81 30.93 2.37
N THR A 287 13.59 32.04 1.66
CA THR A 287 14.49 32.45 0.56
C THR A 287 15.73 33.20 1.04
N ASN A 288 15.81 33.55 2.33
CA ASN A 288 16.97 34.23 2.92
C ASN A 288 18.16 33.27 3.06
N THR A 289 19.35 33.70 2.66
CA THR A 289 20.60 32.94 2.78
C THR A 289 20.94 32.53 4.21
N LYS A 290 20.46 33.27 5.23
CA LYS A 290 20.71 32.97 6.65
C LYS A 290 19.84 31.86 7.23
N SER A 291 18.76 31.45 6.56
CA SER A 291 17.77 30.47 7.05
C SER A 291 17.71 29.19 6.22
N ARG A 292 18.62 29.03 5.25
CA ARG A 292 18.65 27.88 4.33
C ARG A 292 19.59 26.78 4.85
N CYS A 293 19.02 25.65 5.29
CA CYS A 293 19.76 24.40 5.43
C CYS A 293 19.62 23.61 4.11
N LEU A 294 20.50 23.89 3.15
CA LEU A 294 20.56 23.15 1.89
C LEU A 294 21.78 22.23 1.92
N VAL A 295 21.55 20.92 1.83
CA VAL A 295 22.64 19.93 1.74
C VAL A 295 22.99 19.73 0.27
N ASN A 296 24.20 20.15 -0.11
CA ASN A 296 24.76 19.89 -1.44
C ASN A 296 25.25 18.42 -1.50
N SER A 297 24.59 17.61 -2.33
CA SER A 297 24.91 16.20 -2.53
C SER A 297 25.74 15.93 -3.79
N ALA A 298 26.23 16.96 -4.50
CA ALA A 298 26.92 16.83 -5.79
C ALA A 298 28.34 16.23 -5.73
N VAL A 299 28.77 15.70 -4.59
CA VAL A 299 30.12 15.10 -4.44
C VAL A 299 30.24 13.78 -5.22
N PHE A 300 29.13 13.09 -5.47
CA PHE A 300 29.07 11.88 -6.29
C PHE A 300 27.93 11.97 -7.29
N THR A 301 28.10 11.43 -8.51
CA THR A 301 26.99 11.21 -9.45
C THR A 301 26.40 9.83 -9.13
N PRO A 302 25.29 9.72 -8.39
CA PRO A 302 24.74 8.41 -8.08
C PRO A 302 24.18 7.79 -9.37
N PRO A 303 24.39 6.49 -9.62
CA PRO A 303 23.83 5.81 -10.79
C PRO A 303 22.30 5.71 -10.74
N ASN A 304 21.69 6.01 -9.58
CA ASN A 304 20.25 6.08 -9.36
C ASN A 304 19.91 7.34 -8.53
N LEU A 305 19.56 8.46 -9.20
CA LEU A 305 19.24 9.76 -8.58
C LEU A 305 17.87 9.81 -7.85
N ARG A 306 17.26 8.65 -7.54
CA ARG A 306 15.91 8.58 -6.94
C ARG A 306 15.87 8.96 -5.46
N THR A 307 17.02 9.24 -4.83
CA THR A 307 17.21 9.19 -3.37
C THR A 307 17.32 10.52 -2.64
N LEU A 308 17.21 11.66 -3.31
CA LEU A 308 17.46 12.93 -2.64
C LEU A 308 16.42 13.98 -3.02
N LEU A 309 15.61 14.39 -2.03
CA LEU A 309 15.04 15.73 -1.93
C LEU A 309 16.18 16.74 -1.69
N CYS A 310 17.21 16.69 -2.54
CA CYS A 310 18.19 17.76 -2.63
C CYS A 310 17.59 18.76 -3.59
N ILE A 311 17.31 19.96 -3.09
CA ILE A 311 17.06 21.13 -3.92
C ILE A 311 18.36 21.37 -4.69
N HIS A 312 18.50 20.69 -5.84
CA HIS A 312 19.66 20.79 -6.69
C HIS A 312 19.62 22.17 -7.35
N ARG A 313 20.65 22.97 -7.09
CA ARG A 313 21.03 24.02 -8.01
C ARG A 313 22.20 23.50 -8.81
N VAL A 314 21.96 23.22 -10.10
CA VAL A 314 23.06 23.10 -11.06
C VAL A 314 23.66 24.51 -11.18
N VAL A 315 24.92 24.66 -10.82
CA VAL A 315 25.70 25.87 -11.08
C VAL A 315 26.52 25.63 -12.34
#